data_AF-A0A538A6M8-F1
#
_entry.id   AF-A0A538A6M8-F1
#
_cell.length_a   1.000
_cell.length_b   1.000
_cell.length_c   1.000
_cell.angle_alpha   90.00
_cell.angle_beta   90.00
_cell.angle_gamma   90.00
#
_symmetry.space_group_name_H-M   'P 1'
#
loop_
_entity.id
_entity.type
_entity.pdbx_description
1 polymer ?
#
loop_
_entity_poly.entity_id
_entity_poly.type
_entity_poly.pdbx_seq_one_letter_code
_entity_poly.pdbx_strand_id
1 'polypeptide(L)'
;MASFIVLDLDANGTGHGAAAFTALAVTVVLTRLAGGDLPDRIGPLRCAAGAAAIEVVGLALIALATSLPVALAGAVGMGAAFALIYPSLSLVVVDSVPESRRGAALGTFTAFFDIGMGVGGPVAGLAVSLGGYSAAFWLASACALGTLAVANALRRGWSAAPAVG
;
A
#
# COMPACT_ATOMS: atom_id res chain seq x y z
N MET A 1 1.67 -8.92 -5.03
CA MET A 1 3.06 -8.58 -4.63
C MET A 1 3.62 -9.60 -3.64
N ALA A 2 2.94 -9.91 -2.54
CA ALA A 2 3.38 -10.93 -1.58
C ALA A 2 3.77 -12.26 -2.24
N SER A 3 2.96 -12.78 -3.19
CA SER A 3 3.27 -14.01 -3.92
C SER A 3 4.54 -13.91 -4.79
N PHE A 4 4.89 -12.72 -5.30
CA PHE A 4 6.11 -12.51 -6.08
C PHE A 4 7.36 -12.43 -5.19
N ILE A 5 7.24 -11.92 -3.95
CA ILE A 5 8.32 -11.97 -2.95
C ILE A 5 8.66 -13.42 -2.61
N VAL A 6 7.63 -14.26 -2.43
CA VAL A 6 7.79 -15.72 -2.20
C VAL A 6 8.54 -16.35 -3.37
N LEU A 7 8.11 -16.09 -4.60
CA LEU A 7 8.69 -16.67 -5.81
C LEU A 7 10.11 -16.18 -6.10
N ASP A 8 10.41 -14.90 -5.84
CA ASP A 8 11.77 -14.36 -5.99
C ASP A 8 12.75 -15.02 -4.99
N LEU A 9 12.33 -15.18 -3.73
CA LEU A 9 13.16 -15.85 -2.71
C LEU A 9 13.35 -17.35 -2.97
N ASP A 10 12.35 -18.00 -3.57
CA ASP A 10 12.41 -19.42 -3.96
C ASP A 10 13.28 -19.61 -5.21
N ALA A 11 13.16 -18.71 -6.20
CA ALA A 11 14.01 -18.67 -7.39
C ALA A 11 15.49 -18.40 -7.06
N ASN A 12 15.74 -17.62 -6.00
CA ASN A 12 17.08 -17.37 -5.47
C ASN A 12 17.63 -18.51 -4.58
N GLY A 13 16.94 -19.67 -4.53
CA GLY A 13 17.44 -20.90 -3.90
C GLY A 13 17.45 -20.91 -2.38
N THR A 14 16.76 -19.96 -1.73
CA THR A 14 16.79 -19.84 -0.27
C THR A 14 15.73 -20.68 0.44
N GLY A 15 14.63 -21.08 -0.20
CA GLY A 15 13.56 -21.89 0.41
C GLY A 15 12.76 -21.21 1.54
N HIS A 16 12.90 -19.88 1.70
CA HIS A 16 12.30 -19.11 2.79
C HIS A 16 11.06 -18.28 2.38
N GLY A 17 10.46 -18.54 1.21
CA GLY A 17 9.33 -17.75 0.72
C GLY A 17 8.15 -17.70 1.71
N ALA A 18 7.83 -18.82 2.36
CA ALA A 18 6.78 -18.88 3.39
C ALA A 18 7.06 -17.96 4.60
N ALA A 19 8.33 -17.75 4.98
CA ALA A 19 8.69 -16.87 6.08
C ALA A 19 8.41 -15.39 5.75
N ALA A 20 8.68 -14.96 4.52
CA ALA A 20 8.38 -13.60 4.06
C ALA A 20 6.86 -13.34 4.01
N PHE A 21 6.09 -14.33 3.56
CA PHE A 21 4.63 -14.25 3.56
C PHE A 21 4.05 -14.15 4.98
N THR A 22 4.55 -14.98 5.90
CA THR A 22 4.15 -14.94 7.31
C THR A 22 4.54 -13.61 7.96
N ALA A 23 5.74 -13.11 7.71
CA ALA A 23 6.20 -11.82 8.24
C ALA A 23 5.29 -10.66 7.77
N LEU A 24 4.89 -10.67 6.49
CA LEU A 24 3.94 -9.71 5.95
C LEU A 24 2.58 -9.81 6.64
N ALA A 25 2.01 -11.01 6.74
CA ALA A 25 0.72 -11.23 7.38
C ALA A 25 0.71 -10.81 8.87
N VAL A 26 1.74 -11.20 9.62
CA VAL A 26 1.91 -10.81 11.03
C VAL A 26 2.02 -9.30 11.16
N THR A 27 2.82 -8.66 10.30
CA THR A 27 2.98 -7.20 10.33
C THR A 27 1.66 -6.49 10.04
N VAL A 28 0.88 -6.96 9.07
CA VAL A 28 -0.45 -6.39 8.78
C VAL A 28 -1.35 -6.46 10.01
N VAL A 29 -1.41 -7.63 10.66
CA VAL A 29 -2.23 -7.82 11.86
C VAL A 29 -1.78 -6.91 13.00
N LEU A 30 -0.48 -6.90 13.31
CA LEU A 30 0.08 -6.08 14.38
C LEU A 30 -0.12 -4.59 14.13
N THR A 31 0.14 -4.13 12.90
CA THR A 31 -0.06 -2.72 12.52
C THR A 31 -1.52 -2.33 12.64
N ARG A 32 -2.45 -3.22 12.28
CA ARG A 32 -3.88 -2.96 12.40
C ARG A 32 -4.34 -2.91 13.85
N LEU A 33 -3.79 -3.77 14.72
CA LEU A 33 -4.09 -3.76 16.15
C LEU A 33 -3.50 -2.53 16.86
N ALA A 34 -2.29 -2.11 16.48
CA ALA A 34 -1.57 -1.04 17.14
C ALA A 34 -1.87 0.36 16.56
N GLY A 35 -2.30 0.45 15.31
CA GLY A 35 -2.47 1.71 14.57
C GLY A 35 -3.80 1.85 13.84
N GLY A 36 -4.81 1.03 14.17
CA GLY A 36 -6.13 1.10 13.56
C GLY A 36 -6.87 2.42 13.82
N ASP A 37 -6.57 3.09 14.94
CA ASP A 37 -7.08 4.42 15.34
C ASP A 37 -6.24 5.58 14.76
N LEU A 38 -5.09 5.27 14.15
CA LEU A 38 -4.16 6.27 13.65
C LEU A 38 -4.79 7.19 12.59
N PRO A 39 -5.56 6.70 11.59
CA PRO A 39 -6.24 7.56 10.63
C PRO A 39 -7.16 8.59 11.28
N ASP A 40 -7.87 8.22 12.34
CA ASP A 40 -8.79 9.09 13.08
C ASP A 40 -8.03 10.14 13.92
N ARG A 41 -6.85 9.78 14.45
CA ARG A 41 -6.06 10.64 15.34
C ARG A 41 -5.22 11.69 14.63
N ILE A 42 -4.55 11.32 13.53
CA ILE A 42 -3.65 12.23 12.80
C ILE A 42 -4.29 12.79 11.52
N GLY A 43 -5.48 12.33 11.18
CA GLY A 43 -6.22 12.71 9.98
C GLY A 43 -5.98 11.73 8.83
N PRO A 44 -7.04 11.36 8.09
CA PRO A 44 -7.01 10.22 7.17
C PRO A 44 -6.06 10.45 5.99
N LEU A 45 -6.02 11.66 5.44
CA LEU A 45 -5.08 12.01 4.37
C LEU A 45 -3.61 12.05 4.82
N ARG A 46 -3.32 12.42 6.08
CA ARG A 46 -1.94 12.42 6.60
C ARG A 46 -1.47 10.99 6.82
N CYS A 47 -2.34 10.13 7.35
CA CYS A 47 -2.08 8.71 7.51
C CYS A 47 -1.86 8.02 6.15
N ALA A 48 -2.72 8.29 5.15
CA ALA A 48 -2.56 7.78 3.79
C ALA A 48 -1.23 8.20 3.15
N ALA A 49 -0.82 9.46 3.29
CA ALA A 49 0.47 9.93 2.79
C ALA A 49 1.66 9.26 3.51
N GLY A 50 1.57 9.08 4.84
CA GLY A 50 2.59 8.36 5.61
C GLY A 50 2.71 6.89 5.18
N ALA A 51 1.58 6.19 5.04
CA ALA A 51 1.53 4.82 4.56
C ALA A 51 2.12 4.69 3.16
N ALA A 52 1.74 5.57 2.21
CA ALA A 52 2.29 5.57 0.86
C ALA A 52 3.80 5.81 0.85
N ALA A 53 4.32 6.71 1.70
CA ALA A 53 5.76 6.92 1.81
C ALA A 53 6.50 5.68 2.34
N ILE A 54 5.94 4.99 3.35
CA ILE A 54 6.48 3.73 3.86
C ILE A 54 6.44 2.64 2.77
N GLU A 55 5.37 2.58 1.99
CA GLU A 55 5.22 1.63 0.89
C GLU A 55 6.29 1.82 -0.19
N VAL A 56 6.55 3.07 -0.60
CA VAL A 56 7.59 3.43 -1.57
C VAL A 56 8.96 2.91 -1.11
N VAL A 57 9.30 3.18 0.15
CA VAL A 57 10.59 2.76 0.75
C VAL A 57 10.65 1.23 0.86
N GLY A 58 9.58 0.58 1.32
CA GLY A 58 9.51 -0.87 1.44
C GLY A 58 9.69 -1.58 0.10
N LEU A 59 9.03 -1.10 -0.96
CA LEU A 59 9.15 -1.63 -2.31
C LEU A 59 10.53 -1.37 -2.91
N ALA A 60 11.13 -0.20 -2.68
CA ALA A 60 12.49 0.10 -3.12
C ALA A 60 13.53 -0.80 -2.43
N LEU A 61 13.36 -1.08 -1.13
CA LEU A 61 14.21 -2.01 -0.38
C LEU A 61 14.12 -3.43 -0.94
N ILE A 62 12.91 -3.90 -1.28
CA ILE A 62 12.73 -5.21 -1.92
C ILE A 62 13.38 -5.22 -3.31
N ALA A 63 13.19 -4.17 -4.11
CA ALA A 63 13.76 -4.08 -5.46
C ALA A 63 15.29 -4.11 -5.48
N LEU A 64 15.92 -3.62 -4.41
CA LEU A 64 17.38 -3.56 -4.21
C LEU A 64 17.90 -4.68 -3.28
N ALA A 65 17.05 -5.61 -2.86
CA ALA A 65 17.42 -6.60 -1.86
C ALA A 65 18.47 -7.57 -2.43
N THR A 66 19.67 -7.54 -1.87
CA THR A 66 20.73 -8.53 -2.14
C THR A 66 20.83 -9.61 -1.07
N SER A 67 20.04 -9.50 0.00
CA SER A 67 20.03 -10.43 1.13
C SER A 67 18.66 -10.53 1.79
N LEU A 68 18.39 -11.68 2.42
CA LEU A 68 17.10 -11.98 3.08
C LEU A 68 16.69 -10.93 4.13
N PRO A 69 17.58 -10.41 5.01
CA PRO A 69 17.20 -9.39 5.98
C PRO A 69 16.67 -8.09 5.34
N VAL A 70 17.22 -7.68 4.20
CA VAL A 70 16.78 -6.48 3.47
C VAL A 70 15.40 -6.70 2.86
N ALA A 71 15.19 -7.87 2.25
CA ALA A 71 13.88 -8.25 1.70
C ALA A 71 12.81 -8.31 2.81
N LEU A 72 13.13 -8.86 3.99
CA LEU A 72 12.23 -8.91 5.14
C LEU A 72 11.89 -7.52 5.67
N ALA A 73 12.88 -6.63 5.80
CA ALA A 73 12.63 -5.23 6.22
C ALA A 73 11.68 -4.51 5.26
N GLY A 74 11.88 -4.69 3.94
CA GLY A 74 10.98 -4.13 2.93
C GLY A 74 9.58 -4.74 2.97
N ALA A 75 9.45 -6.05 3.19
CA ALA A 75 8.17 -6.75 3.31
C ALA A 75 7.38 -6.30 4.55
N VAL A 76 8.05 -6.06 5.68
CA VAL A 76 7.46 -5.47 6.89
C VAL A 76 6.94 -4.05 6.59
N GLY A 77 7.75 -3.21 5.95
CA GLY A 77 7.32 -1.86 5.54
C GLY A 77 6.07 -1.90 4.64
N MET A 78 6.08 -2.76 3.63
CA MET A 78 4.93 -2.95 2.74
C MET A 78 3.68 -3.44 3.49
N GLY A 79 3.83 -4.38 4.42
CA GLY A 79 2.73 -4.88 5.26
C GLY A 79 2.13 -3.79 6.16
N ALA A 80 2.98 -2.97 6.78
CA ALA A 80 2.53 -1.87 7.62
C ALA A 80 1.79 -0.79 6.82
N ALA A 81 2.29 -0.43 5.64
CA ALA A 81 1.63 0.51 4.75
C ALA A 81 0.25 0.01 4.29
N PHE A 82 0.18 -1.25 3.83
CA PHE A 82 -1.06 -1.85 3.33
C PHE A 82 -2.14 -1.92 4.41
N ALA A 83 -1.77 -2.14 5.68
CA ALA A 83 -2.71 -2.17 6.79
C ALA A 83 -3.44 -0.83 7.03
N LEU A 84 -2.77 0.30 6.72
CA LEU A 84 -3.27 1.65 7.02
C LEU A 84 -3.89 2.35 5.82
N ILE A 85 -3.50 1.98 4.59
CA ILE A 85 -3.94 2.70 3.39
C ILE A 85 -5.44 2.56 3.14
N TYR A 86 -6.00 1.35 3.27
CA TYR A 86 -7.42 1.10 3.06
C TYR A 86 -8.32 1.87 4.06
N PRO A 87 -8.15 1.74 5.39
CA PRO A 87 -8.99 2.48 6.34
C PRO A 87 -8.84 3.99 6.15
N SER A 88 -7.61 4.48 5.93
CA SER A 88 -7.36 5.91 5.69
C SER A 88 -8.11 6.46 4.47
N LEU A 89 -8.03 5.77 3.33
CA LEU A 89 -8.73 6.19 2.12
C LEU A 89 -10.25 6.04 2.25
N SER A 90 -10.72 4.99 2.92
CA SER A 90 -12.16 4.80 3.17
C SER A 90 -12.76 5.93 4.00
N LEU A 91 -12.02 6.44 4.99
CA LEU A 91 -12.41 7.61 5.78
C LEU A 91 -12.45 8.88 4.93
N VAL A 92 -11.45 9.12 4.07
CA VAL A 92 -11.48 10.25 3.12
C VAL A 92 -12.75 10.21 2.25
N VAL A 93 -13.11 9.03 1.72
CA VAL A 93 -14.32 8.87 0.89
C VAL A 93 -15.58 9.17 1.69
N VAL A 94 -15.68 8.66 2.90
CA VAL A 94 -16.83 8.85 3.81
C VAL A 94 -17.00 10.30 4.23
N ASP A 95 -15.90 11.01 4.49
CA ASP A 95 -15.89 12.42 4.89
C ASP A 95 -16.15 13.37 3.71
N SER A 96 -15.94 12.91 2.48
CA SER A 96 -16.13 13.71 1.26
C SER A 96 -17.58 13.73 0.75
N VAL A 97 -18.49 12.94 1.35
CA VAL A 97 -19.88 12.81 0.88
C VAL A 97 -20.89 12.91 2.03
N PRO A 98 -22.12 13.37 1.76
CA PRO A 98 -23.20 13.34 2.74
C PRO A 98 -23.52 11.92 3.20
N GLU A 99 -24.04 11.78 4.43
CA GLU A 99 -24.29 10.49 5.07
C GLU A 99 -25.16 9.54 4.21
N SER A 100 -26.18 10.09 3.54
CA SER A 100 -27.08 9.34 2.65
C SER A 100 -26.39 8.71 1.42
N ARG A 101 -25.17 9.16 1.07
CA ARG A 101 -24.40 8.68 -0.09
C ARG A 101 -23.17 7.89 0.28
N ARG A 102 -22.83 7.76 1.57
CA ARG A 102 -21.63 7.05 2.06
C ARG A 102 -21.56 5.62 1.57
N GLY A 103 -22.68 4.88 1.60
CA GLY A 103 -22.73 3.49 1.12
C GLY A 103 -22.40 3.36 -0.37
N ALA A 104 -22.95 4.24 -1.22
CA ALA A 104 -22.67 4.24 -2.66
C ALA A 104 -21.23 4.68 -2.98
N ALA A 105 -20.71 5.66 -2.24
CA ALA A 105 -19.34 6.14 -2.39
C ALA A 105 -18.32 5.06 -1.99
N LEU A 106 -18.54 4.40 -0.84
CA LEU A 106 -17.71 3.27 -0.39
C LEU A 106 -17.82 2.08 -1.34
N GLY A 107 -19.02 1.75 -1.84
CA GLY A 107 -19.19 0.69 -2.83
C GLY A 107 -18.39 0.96 -4.11
N THR A 108 -18.39 2.21 -4.58
CA THR A 108 -17.59 2.64 -5.74
C THR A 108 -16.10 2.55 -5.43
N PHE A 109 -15.66 3.03 -4.26
CA PHE A 109 -14.27 2.95 -3.82
C PHE A 109 -13.77 1.50 -3.76
N THR A 110 -14.54 0.61 -3.12
CA THR A 110 -14.20 -0.81 -3.02
C THR A 110 -14.16 -1.47 -4.41
N ALA A 111 -15.10 -1.15 -5.31
CA ALA A 111 -15.06 -1.65 -6.68
C ALA A 111 -13.76 -1.27 -7.42
N PHE A 112 -13.33 -0.01 -7.31
CA PHE A 112 -12.04 0.42 -7.88
C PHE A 112 -10.85 -0.24 -7.20
N PHE A 113 -10.90 -0.42 -5.89
CA PHE A 113 -9.85 -1.11 -5.14
C PHE A 113 -9.69 -2.57 -5.59
N ASP A 114 -10.81 -3.29 -5.75
CA ASP A 114 -10.83 -4.67 -6.20
C ASP A 114 -10.35 -4.81 -7.65
N ILE A 115 -10.74 -3.88 -8.53
CA ILE A 115 -10.21 -3.79 -9.90
C ILE A 115 -8.70 -3.60 -9.86
N GLY A 116 -8.19 -2.69 -9.02
CA GLY A 116 -6.76 -2.47 -8.83
C GLY A 116 -6.03 -3.73 -8.39
N MET A 117 -6.58 -4.46 -7.42
CA MET A 117 -6.02 -5.74 -6.97
C MET A 117 -6.04 -6.80 -8.07
N GLY A 118 -7.14 -6.89 -8.83
CA GLY A 118 -7.30 -7.84 -9.93
C GLY A 118 -6.34 -7.58 -11.09
N VAL A 119 -6.20 -6.32 -11.51
CA VAL A 119 -5.33 -5.91 -12.62
C VAL A 119 -3.85 -5.85 -12.22
N GLY A 120 -3.55 -5.59 -10.95
CA GLY A 120 -2.18 -5.47 -10.45
C GLY A 120 -1.36 -6.74 -10.62
N GLY A 121 -1.98 -7.93 -10.52
CA GLY A 121 -1.33 -9.22 -10.72
C GLY A 121 -0.78 -9.39 -12.15
N PRO A 122 -1.63 -9.32 -13.19
CA PRO A 122 -1.21 -9.36 -14.60
C PRO A 122 -0.20 -8.28 -14.98
N VAL A 123 -0.42 -7.03 -14.55
CA VAL A 123 0.51 -5.91 -14.84
C VAL A 123 1.89 -6.18 -14.25
N ALA A 124 1.95 -6.67 -13.01
CA ALA A 124 3.21 -7.05 -12.41
C ALA A 124 3.84 -8.26 -13.10
N GLY A 125 3.06 -9.27 -13.49
CA GLY A 125 3.56 -10.42 -14.25
C GLY A 125 4.20 -10.02 -15.58
N LEU A 126 3.61 -9.05 -16.29
CA LEU A 126 4.19 -8.45 -17.49
C LEU A 126 5.47 -7.68 -17.19
N ALA A 127 5.52 -6.94 -16.08
CA ALA A 127 6.75 -6.28 -15.66
C ALA A 127 7.87 -7.30 -15.36
N VAL A 128 7.53 -8.43 -14.72
CA VAL A 128 8.47 -9.54 -14.49
C VAL A 128 8.97 -10.14 -15.81
N SER A 129 8.11 -10.33 -16.81
CA SER A 129 8.54 -10.92 -18.09
C SER A 129 9.44 -9.99 -18.91
N LEU A 130 9.33 -8.67 -18.73
CA LEU A 130 10.13 -7.67 -19.46
C LEU A 130 11.46 -7.33 -18.78
N GLY A 131 11.53 -7.40 -17.45
CA GLY A 131 12.69 -6.90 -16.69
C GLY A 131 13.00 -7.64 -15.38
N GLY A 132 12.40 -8.81 -15.16
CA GLY A 132 12.57 -9.61 -13.95
C GLY A 132 11.80 -9.05 -12.74
N TYR A 133 11.96 -9.71 -11.58
CA TYR A 133 11.22 -9.37 -10.36
C TYR A 133 11.46 -7.94 -9.88
N SER A 134 12.69 -7.42 -10.00
CA SER A 134 13.03 -6.04 -9.61
C SER A 134 12.21 -5.00 -10.41
N ALA A 135 11.95 -5.23 -11.71
CA ALA A 135 11.14 -4.31 -12.52
C ALA A 135 9.70 -4.19 -12.02
N ALA A 136 9.10 -5.30 -11.54
CA ALA A 136 7.76 -5.28 -10.96
C ALA A 136 7.71 -4.48 -9.66
N PHE A 137 8.75 -4.58 -8.81
CA PHE A 137 8.84 -3.80 -7.57
C PHE A 137 9.08 -2.31 -7.84
N TRP A 138 9.90 -1.95 -8.82
CA TRP A 138 10.07 -0.56 -9.24
C TRP A 138 8.79 0.05 -9.82
N LEU A 139 8.06 -0.71 -10.64
CA LEU A 139 6.75 -0.28 -11.15
C LEU A 139 5.77 -0.03 -9.99
N ALA A 140 5.69 -0.96 -9.04
CA ALA A 140 4.84 -0.79 -7.86
C ALA A 140 5.26 0.43 -7.02
N SER A 141 6.57 0.65 -6.83
CA SER A 141 7.10 1.82 -6.12
C SER A 141 6.73 3.13 -6.82
N ALA A 142 6.79 3.18 -8.15
CA ALA A 142 6.35 4.33 -8.94
C ALA A 142 4.84 4.61 -8.77
N CYS A 143 4.01 3.57 -8.75
CA CYS A 143 2.58 3.71 -8.46
C CYS A 143 2.34 4.25 -7.05
N ALA A 144 3.05 3.74 -6.04
CA ALA A 144 2.95 4.23 -4.66
C ALA A 144 3.41 5.69 -4.51
N LEU A 145 4.43 6.11 -5.26
CA LEU A 145 4.83 7.52 -5.38
C LEU A 145 3.71 8.39 -5.97
N GLY A 146 3.00 7.89 -6.98
CA GLY A 146 1.82 8.54 -7.54
C GLY A 146 0.73 8.76 -6.48
N THR A 147 0.43 7.72 -5.69
CA THR A 147 -0.51 7.79 -4.57
C THR A 147 -0.08 8.83 -3.53
N LEU A 148 1.21 8.86 -3.18
CA LEU A 148 1.79 9.85 -2.28
C LEU A 148 1.63 11.29 -2.81
N ALA A 149 1.89 11.49 -4.11
CA ALA A 149 1.74 12.79 -4.75
C ALA A 149 0.28 13.26 -4.75
N VAL A 150 -0.67 12.38 -5.10
CA VAL A 150 -2.11 12.67 -5.06
C VAL A 150 -2.58 12.97 -3.64
N ALA A 151 -2.19 12.16 -2.66
CA ALA A 151 -2.53 12.38 -1.26
C ALA A 151 -2.03 13.76 -0.78
N ASN A 152 -0.81 14.15 -1.14
CA ASN A 152 -0.26 15.46 -0.78
C ASN A 152 -0.94 16.61 -1.53
N ALA A 153 -1.32 16.43 -2.80
CA ALA A 153 -2.09 17.42 -3.54
C ALA A 153 -3.48 17.65 -2.91
N LEU A 154 -4.19 16.58 -2.57
CA LEU A 154 -5.50 16.64 -1.89
C LEU A 154 -5.39 17.29 -0.51
N ARG A 155 -4.33 16.99 0.26
CA ARG A 155 -4.06 17.66 1.55
C ARG A 155 -3.95 19.16 1.42
N ARG A 156 -3.25 19.65 0.39
CA ARG A 156 -3.10 21.08 0.14
C ARG A 156 -4.42 21.73 -0.23
N GLY A 157 -5.24 21.06 -1.06
CA GLY A 157 -6.56 21.55 -1.44
C GLY A 157 -7.57 21.59 -0.29
N TRP A 158 -7.59 20.56 0.56
CA TRP A 158 -8.52 20.49 1.71
C TRP A 158 -8.14 21.49 2.81
N SER A 159 -6.84 21.76 3.01
CA SER A 159 -6.37 22.79 3.95
C SER A 159 -6.71 24.22 3.47
N ALA A 160 -7.02 24.40 2.18
CA ALA A 160 -7.38 25.68 1.57
C ALA A 160 -8.90 25.87 1.42
N ALA A 161 -9.72 24.85 1.73
CA ALA A 161 -11.16 24.98 1.71
C ALA A 161 -11.63 25.76 2.97
N PRO A 162 -12.43 26.83 2.83
CA PRO A 162 -12.96 27.55 3.97
C PRO A 162 -13.80 26.60 4.83
N ALA A 163 -13.58 26.63 6.14
CA ALA A 163 -14.41 25.91 7.11
C ALA A 163 -15.87 26.31 6.87
N VAL A 164 -16.66 25.37 6.36
CA VAL A 164 -18.11 25.54 6.26
C VAL A 164 -18.63 25.47 7.69
N GLY A 165 -18.81 26.65 8.30
CA GLY A 165 -19.49 26.84 9.58
C GLY A 165 -20.99 26.80 9.44
#